data_AF-A0A4Q4U224-F1
#
_entry.id   AF-A0A4Q4U224-F1
#
_cell.length_a   1.000
_cell.length_b   1.000
_cell.length_c   1.000
_cell.angle_alpha   90.00
_cell.angle_beta   90.00
_cell.angle_gamma   90.00
#
_symmetry.space_group_name_H-M   'P 1'
#
loop_
_entity.id
_entity.type
_entity.pdbx_description
1 polymer ?
#
loop_
_entity_poly.entity_id
_entity_poly.type
_entity_poly.pdbx_seq_one_letter_code
_entity_poly.pdbx_strand_id
1 'polypeptide(L)'
;MQLISVLVASASLSLVMAAPSYMMRVPVAFNDARRWNVSDLVIKSQTGLPSTIRFHVRDETAAVSLEPTLCEHYSFENTATTIIEDVYQASCGNSTWSFDYVSIENDDPSEPPIGGKLTVQKITYPIGQRDVQTFRASRSFHEDDFERTERAHYYSAVVKFIGDDDFIMEATV
;
A
#
# COMPACT_ATOMS: atom_id res chain seq x y z
N MET A 1 -11.74 76.39 27.69
CA MET A 1 -10.81 75.40 28.27
C MET A 1 -11.58 74.11 28.47
N GLN A 2 -11.01 72.98 28.03
CA GLN A 2 -11.54 71.62 28.19
C GLN A 2 -11.54 71.20 29.67
N LEU A 3 -12.39 70.24 30.06
CA LEU A 3 -11.95 68.87 30.39
C LEU A 3 -13.13 67.96 30.77
N ILE A 4 -12.97 66.71 30.34
CA ILE A 4 -13.86 65.54 30.39
C ILE A 4 -13.61 64.78 31.70
N SER A 5 -14.62 64.11 32.27
CA SER A 5 -14.50 62.92 33.15
C SER A 5 -15.91 62.31 33.35
N VAL A 6 -16.34 61.36 32.51
CA VAL A 6 -16.25 59.89 32.63
C VAL A 6 -17.25 59.30 33.64
N LEU A 7 -18.31 58.71 33.07
CA LEU A 7 -19.23 57.74 33.68
C LEU A 7 -18.53 56.39 33.87
N VAL A 8 -18.82 55.69 34.97
CA VAL A 8 -18.93 54.22 34.95
C VAL A 8 -20.13 53.82 35.80
N ALA A 9 -21.21 53.49 35.11
CA ALA A 9 -22.39 52.85 35.68
C ALA A 9 -22.19 51.33 35.72
N SER A 10 -22.67 50.76 36.81
CA SER A 10 -22.78 49.35 37.15
C SER A 10 -23.52 48.53 36.11
N ALA A 11 -22.94 47.39 35.72
CA ALA A 11 -23.67 46.27 35.13
C ALA A 11 -23.00 44.96 35.53
N SER A 12 -23.67 44.24 36.41
CA SER A 12 -23.45 42.84 36.76
C SER A 12 -23.72 41.94 35.56
N LEU A 13 -22.71 41.21 35.10
CA LEU A 13 -22.87 40.01 34.27
C LEU A 13 -22.08 38.87 34.91
N SER A 14 -22.79 38.00 35.63
CA SER A 14 -22.30 36.69 36.02
C SER A 14 -22.14 35.85 34.75
N LEU A 15 -20.94 35.86 34.17
CA LEU A 15 -20.55 34.86 33.19
C LEU A 15 -20.35 33.54 33.94
N VAL A 16 -21.35 32.67 33.89
CA VAL A 16 -21.15 31.23 34.12
C VAL A 16 -20.33 30.76 32.92
N MET A 17 -19.00 30.73 33.07
CA MET A 17 -18.15 30.03 32.12
C MET A 17 -18.46 28.54 32.25
N ALA A 18 -19.27 28.02 31.34
CA ALA A 18 -19.31 26.59 31.07
C ALA A 18 -17.88 26.19 30.66
N ALA A 19 -17.19 25.48 31.54
CA ALA A 19 -15.94 24.83 31.20
C ALA A 19 -16.20 23.96 29.95
N PRO A 20 -15.35 24.01 28.90
CA PRO A 20 -15.43 23.03 27.85
C PRO A 20 -15.10 21.69 28.51
N SER A 21 -16.12 20.87 28.78
CA SER A 21 -15.90 19.48 29.11
C SER A 21 -15.19 18.90 27.90
N TYR A 22 -13.89 18.68 28.04
CA TYR A 22 -13.16 17.79 27.16
C TYR A 22 -13.87 16.44 27.28
N MET A 23 -14.82 16.19 26.39
CA MET A 23 -15.09 14.83 25.97
C MET A 23 -13.80 14.39 25.29
N MET A 24 -12.86 13.88 26.09
CA MET A 24 -12.00 12.80 25.63
C MET A 24 -12.98 11.74 25.15
N ARG A 25 -13.29 11.79 23.84
CA ARG A 25 -13.74 10.60 23.14
C ARG A 25 -12.63 9.60 23.41
N VAL A 26 -12.91 8.68 24.32
CA VAL A 26 -12.27 7.37 24.36
C VAL A 26 -12.07 6.97 22.91
N PRO A 27 -10.85 6.68 22.44
CA PRO A 27 -10.69 6.18 21.09
C PRO A 27 -11.54 4.93 21.07
N VAL A 28 -12.69 4.99 20.37
CA VAL A 28 -13.31 3.79 19.85
C VAL A 28 -12.17 3.09 19.16
N ALA A 29 -11.82 1.90 19.61
CA ALA A 29 -10.89 1.04 18.91
C ALA A 29 -11.49 0.89 17.51
N PHE A 30 -11.05 1.75 16.60
CA PHE A 30 -11.40 1.67 15.21
C PHE A 30 -10.68 0.40 14.75
N ASN A 31 -11.42 -0.70 14.68
CA ASN A 31 -11.05 -1.81 13.82
C ASN A 31 -11.09 -1.28 12.38
N ASP A 32 -10.14 -0.42 12.01
CA ASP A 32 -9.99 0.13 10.66
C ASP A 32 -9.38 -0.96 9.78
N ALA A 33 -10.11 -2.06 9.61
CA ALA A 33 -9.82 -3.00 8.55
C ALA A 33 -10.32 -2.38 7.25
N ARG A 34 -9.42 -2.19 6.28
CA ARG A 34 -9.78 -1.77 4.92
C ARG A 34 -9.71 -2.96 3.99
N ARG A 35 -10.62 -3.02 3.03
CA ARG A 35 -10.56 -4.03 1.96
C ARG A 35 -10.00 -3.37 0.71
N TRP A 36 -8.95 -3.96 0.17
CA TRP A 36 -8.29 -3.50 -1.03
C TRP A 36 -8.45 -4.53 -2.12
N ASN A 37 -8.88 -4.09 -3.29
CA ASN A 37 -8.87 -4.91 -4.48
C ASN A 37 -7.53 -4.71 -5.20
N VAL A 38 -6.83 -5.82 -5.44
CA VAL A 38 -5.63 -5.88 -6.28
C VAL A 38 -6.02 -6.58 -7.57
N SER A 39 -5.69 -5.98 -8.71
CA SER A 39 -6.05 -6.49 -10.03
C SER A 39 -4.87 -6.46 -11.01
N ASP A 40 -4.98 -7.26 -12.07
CA ASP A 40 -3.98 -7.38 -13.14
C ASP A 40 -2.57 -7.69 -12.61
N LEU A 41 -2.43 -8.57 -11.62
CA LEU A 41 -1.12 -8.92 -11.07
C LEU A 41 -0.25 -9.64 -12.10
N VAL A 42 0.89 -9.03 -12.41
CA VAL A 42 1.94 -9.58 -13.25
C VAL A 42 3.22 -9.64 -12.44
N ILE A 43 3.72 -10.86 -12.21
CA ILE A 43 5.07 -11.11 -11.74
C ILE A 43 5.76 -11.93 -12.80
N LYS A 44 6.86 -11.41 -13.37
CA LYS A 44 7.53 -12.04 -14.50
C LYS A 44 9.04 -11.84 -14.43
N SER A 45 9.79 -12.89 -14.71
CA SER A 45 11.24 -12.84 -14.95
C SER A 45 11.58 -13.63 -16.21
N GLN A 46 12.52 -13.12 -17.01
CA GLN A 46 12.97 -13.79 -18.23
C GLN A 46 14.47 -13.58 -18.39
N THR A 47 15.19 -14.63 -18.74
CA THR A 47 16.62 -14.54 -19.04
C THR A 47 16.86 -13.49 -20.14
N GLY A 48 17.77 -12.55 -19.86
CA GLY A 48 18.14 -11.44 -20.73
C GLY A 48 17.20 -10.24 -20.68
N LEU A 49 16.13 -10.27 -19.85
CA LEU A 49 15.20 -9.16 -19.67
C LEU A 49 15.07 -8.79 -18.19
N PRO A 50 14.64 -7.55 -17.89
CA PRO A 50 14.36 -7.13 -16.52
C PRO A 50 13.22 -7.94 -15.91
N SER A 51 13.33 -8.25 -14.62
CA SER A 51 12.19 -8.76 -13.87
C SER A 51 11.14 -7.66 -13.71
N THR A 52 9.88 -8.03 -13.62
CA THR A 52 8.75 -7.10 -13.55
C THR A 52 7.76 -7.55 -12.50
N ILE A 53 7.34 -6.63 -11.66
CA ILE A 53 6.19 -6.76 -10.78
C ILE A 53 5.27 -5.59 -11.07
N ARG A 54 4.03 -5.86 -11.46
CA ARG A 54 3.05 -4.84 -11.85
C ARG A 54 1.65 -5.27 -11.44
N PHE A 55 0.87 -4.36 -10.89
CA PHE A 55 -0.54 -4.57 -10.55
C PHE A 55 -1.24 -3.23 -10.35
N HIS A 56 -2.57 -3.26 -10.29
CA HIS A 56 -3.38 -2.14 -9.82
C HIS A 56 -3.88 -2.41 -8.41
N VAL A 57 -3.98 -1.36 -7.58
CA VAL A 57 -4.60 -1.45 -6.25
C VAL A 57 -5.65 -0.38 -6.07
N ARG A 58 -6.76 -0.77 -5.44
CA ARG A 58 -7.89 0.10 -5.14
C ARG A 58 -8.42 -0.17 -3.74
N ASP A 59 -8.62 0.89 -2.98
CA ASP A 59 -9.40 0.83 -1.74
C ASP A 59 -10.89 0.69 -2.08
N GLU A 60 -11.58 -0.35 -1.61
CA GLU A 60 -13.00 -0.60 -1.92
C GLU A 60 -13.90 0.57 -1.49
N THR A 61 -13.46 1.35 -0.49
CA THR A 61 -14.20 2.53 -0.01
C THR A 61 -13.98 3.77 -0.87
N ALA A 62 -13.03 3.75 -1.81
CA ALA A 62 -12.75 4.89 -2.69
C ALA A 62 -13.87 5.07 -3.73
N ALA A 63 -14.24 6.33 -3.98
CA ALA A 63 -15.27 6.71 -4.95
C ALA A 63 -15.05 6.03 -6.31
N VAL A 64 -16.13 5.51 -6.91
CA VAL A 64 -16.09 4.72 -8.18
C VAL A 64 -15.34 5.45 -9.30
N SER A 65 -15.45 6.78 -9.34
CA SER A 65 -14.79 7.65 -10.32
C SER A 65 -13.27 7.77 -10.19
N LEU A 66 -12.67 7.32 -9.08
CA LEU A 66 -11.23 7.28 -8.91
C LEU A 66 -10.67 6.03 -9.58
N GLU A 67 -9.69 6.23 -10.47
CA GLU A 67 -8.97 5.14 -11.11
C GLU A 67 -8.12 4.36 -10.08
N PRO A 68 -7.97 3.03 -10.23
CA PRO A 68 -7.02 2.25 -9.45
C PRO A 68 -5.59 2.79 -9.56
N THR A 69 -4.81 2.67 -8.49
CA THR A 69 -3.40 3.08 -8.47
C THR A 69 -2.54 1.99 -9.10
N LEU A 70 -1.77 2.34 -10.15
CA LEU A 70 -0.77 1.45 -10.74
C LEU A 70 0.47 1.37 -9.85
N CYS A 71 0.85 0.16 -9.48
CA CYS A 71 2.09 -0.18 -8.78
C CYS A 71 2.96 -0.99 -9.74
N GLU A 72 4.17 -0.52 -10.04
CA GLU A 72 5.10 -1.27 -10.88
C GLU A 72 6.56 -1.09 -10.43
N HIS A 73 7.35 -2.15 -10.59
CA HIS A 73 8.78 -2.15 -10.38
C HIS A 73 9.46 -3.04 -11.43
N TYR A 74 10.59 -2.56 -11.95
CA TYR A 74 11.42 -3.27 -12.91
C TYR A 74 12.83 -3.39 -12.35
N SER A 75 13.35 -4.60 -12.22
CA SER A 75 14.73 -4.80 -11.80
C SER A 75 15.62 -5.32 -12.91
N PHE A 76 16.83 -4.77 -12.96
CA PHE A 76 17.85 -5.03 -13.97
C PHE A 76 19.08 -5.75 -13.39
N GLU A 77 19.12 -6.00 -12.08
CA GLU A 77 20.36 -6.41 -11.39
C GLU A 77 20.81 -7.85 -11.70
N ASN A 78 19.93 -8.73 -12.17
CA ASN A 78 20.30 -10.11 -12.50
C ASN A 78 19.49 -10.71 -13.66
N THR A 79 19.77 -10.26 -14.89
CA THR A 79 19.14 -10.78 -16.11
C THR A 79 19.68 -12.16 -16.56
N ALA A 80 20.71 -12.71 -15.90
CA ALA A 80 21.29 -13.99 -16.28
C ALA A 80 20.50 -15.21 -15.75
N THR A 81 19.57 -14.98 -14.82
CA THR A 81 18.76 -16.01 -14.18
C THR A 81 17.28 -15.76 -14.44
N THR A 82 16.43 -16.64 -13.93
CA THR A 82 14.97 -16.43 -13.87
C THR A 82 14.48 -16.16 -12.45
N ILE A 83 15.40 -15.85 -11.53
CA ILE A 83 15.06 -15.47 -10.17
C ILE A 83 14.28 -14.17 -10.22
N ILE A 84 13.20 -14.08 -9.45
CA ILE A 84 12.48 -12.83 -9.25
C ILE A 84 13.14 -12.14 -8.06
N GLU A 85 13.72 -10.98 -8.31
CA GLU A 85 14.37 -10.22 -7.25
C GLU A 85 13.38 -9.66 -6.23
N ASP A 86 13.82 -9.63 -4.98
CA ASP A 86 13.09 -8.98 -3.91
C ASP A 86 12.98 -7.47 -4.17
N VAL A 87 11.81 -6.94 -3.88
CA VAL A 87 11.51 -5.51 -3.96
C VAL A 87 11.21 -5.03 -2.55
N TYR A 88 12.03 -4.09 -2.08
CA TYR A 88 11.84 -3.44 -0.79
C TYR A 88 11.38 -2.00 -1.01
N GLN A 89 10.14 -1.74 -0.61
CA GLN A 89 9.51 -0.43 -0.49
C GLN A 89 9.46 0.38 -1.79
N ALA A 90 8.97 -0.24 -2.87
CA ALA A 90 8.73 0.45 -4.12
C ALA A 90 7.47 1.34 -4.03
N SER A 91 7.62 2.63 -4.37
CA SER A 91 6.49 3.57 -4.45
C SER A 91 5.64 3.31 -5.70
N CYS A 92 4.32 3.34 -5.56
CA CYS A 92 3.40 3.25 -6.69
C CYS A 92 3.23 4.63 -7.33
N GLY A 93 4.18 5.01 -8.18
CA GLY A 93 4.23 6.33 -8.81
C GLY A 93 4.30 7.47 -7.79
N ASN A 94 3.58 8.57 -8.06
CA ASN A 94 3.47 9.71 -7.14
C ASN A 94 2.20 9.59 -6.27
N SER A 95 2.08 8.48 -5.55
CA SER A 95 0.97 8.21 -4.63
C SER A 95 1.47 7.91 -3.22
N THR A 96 0.54 7.75 -2.27
CA THR A 96 0.87 7.30 -0.92
C THR A 96 0.88 5.77 -0.78
N TRP A 97 0.74 5.06 -1.89
CA TRP A 97 0.85 3.61 -1.96
C TRP A 97 2.29 3.19 -2.21
N SER A 98 2.69 2.11 -1.56
CA SER A 98 3.95 1.44 -1.79
C SER A 98 3.76 -0.07 -1.65
N PHE A 99 4.72 -0.85 -2.15
CA PHE A 99 4.69 -2.29 -2.00
C PHE A 99 6.08 -2.89 -1.78
N ASP A 100 6.08 -4.06 -1.15
CA ASP A 100 7.20 -4.97 -1.06
C ASP A 100 6.83 -6.27 -1.77
N TYR A 101 7.81 -6.92 -2.38
CA TYR A 101 7.69 -8.29 -2.83
C TYR A 101 8.90 -9.07 -2.38
N VAL A 102 8.67 -10.24 -1.80
CA VAL A 102 9.73 -11.17 -1.43
C VAL A 102 9.48 -12.47 -2.18
N SER A 103 10.43 -12.89 -3.01
CA SER A 103 10.35 -14.19 -3.65
C SER A 103 10.72 -15.29 -2.66
N ILE A 104 10.10 -16.44 -2.81
CA ILE A 104 10.53 -17.65 -2.12
C ILE A 104 11.03 -18.56 -3.24
N GLU A 105 12.32 -18.50 -3.50
CA GLU A 105 12.95 -19.21 -4.62
C GLU A 105 13.43 -20.60 -4.22
N ASN A 106 13.56 -21.49 -5.20
CA ASN A 106 14.25 -22.76 -5.02
C ASN A 106 15.78 -22.53 -5.02
N ASP A 107 16.54 -23.34 -4.27
CA ASP A 107 18.01 -23.32 -4.31
C ASP A 107 18.55 -23.66 -5.71
N ASP A 108 17.78 -24.40 -6.51
CA ASP A 108 18.07 -24.68 -7.90
C ASP A 108 17.45 -23.63 -8.84
N PRO A 109 18.27 -22.80 -9.53
CA PRO A 109 17.78 -21.81 -10.49
C PRO A 109 17.12 -22.42 -11.74
N SER A 110 17.09 -23.75 -11.90
CA SER A 110 16.37 -24.46 -12.95
C SER A 110 14.93 -24.81 -12.58
N GLU A 111 14.57 -24.76 -11.29
CA GLU A 111 13.22 -25.03 -10.82
C GLU A 111 12.36 -23.74 -10.79
N PRO A 112 11.01 -23.85 -10.75
CA PRO A 112 10.13 -22.72 -10.46
C PRO A 112 10.35 -22.15 -9.05
N PRO A 113 9.97 -20.89 -8.79
CA PRO A 113 9.90 -20.37 -7.43
C PRO A 113 8.92 -21.19 -6.59
N ILE A 114 9.29 -21.46 -5.34
CA ILE A 114 8.42 -22.17 -4.39
C ILE A 114 7.34 -21.26 -3.79
N GLY A 115 7.35 -19.97 -4.14
CA GLY A 115 6.28 -19.03 -3.85
C GLY A 115 6.74 -17.57 -3.86
N GLY A 116 5.94 -16.73 -3.21
CA GLY A 116 6.24 -15.32 -3.04
C GLY A 116 5.33 -14.65 -2.01
N LYS A 117 5.65 -13.43 -1.63
CA LYS A 117 4.80 -12.61 -0.76
C LYS A 117 4.76 -11.18 -1.25
N LEU A 118 3.58 -10.73 -1.66
CA LEU A 118 3.29 -9.33 -1.94
C LEU A 118 2.77 -8.65 -0.66
N THR A 119 3.38 -7.55 -0.26
CA THR A 119 2.90 -6.67 0.81
C THR A 119 2.60 -5.31 0.22
N VAL A 120 1.37 -4.83 0.38
CA VAL A 120 0.95 -3.50 -0.06
C VAL A 120 0.78 -2.62 1.17
N GLN A 121 1.19 -1.36 1.06
CA GLN A 121 1.09 -0.36 2.10
C GLN A 121 0.44 0.91 1.56
N LYS A 122 -0.36 1.57 2.40
CA LYS A 122 -0.91 2.91 2.12
C LYS A 122 -0.68 3.82 3.31
N ILE A 123 -0.04 4.94 3.06
CA ILE A 123 0.05 6.04 4.03
C ILE A 123 -1.16 6.95 3.85
N THR A 124 -1.82 7.31 4.93
CA THR A 124 -2.97 8.23 4.93
C THR A 124 -2.79 9.33 5.96
N TYR A 125 -3.34 10.51 5.62
CA TYR A 125 -3.32 11.70 6.45
C TYR A 125 -4.77 12.09 6.79
N PRO A 126 -5.35 11.51 7.86
CA PRO A 126 -6.74 11.78 8.21
C PRO A 126 -6.93 13.25 8.60
N ILE A 127 -7.96 13.90 8.04
CA ILE A 127 -8.26 15.30 8.34
C ILE A 127 -8.57 15.44 9.84
N GLY A 128 -7.87 16.36 10.50
CA GLY A 128 -8.05 16.62 11.93
C GLY A 128 -7.29 15.68 12.87
N GLN A 129 -6.51 14.73 12.33
CA GLN A 129 -5.54 13.96 13.11
C GLN A 129 -4.12 14.50 12.91
N ARG A 130 -3.30 14.40 13.96
CA ARG A 130 -1.87 14.80 13.90
C ARG A 130 -0.98 13.68 13.40
N ASP A 131 -1.39 12.44 13.64
CA ASP A 131 -0.59 11.26 13.38
C ASP A 131 -0.93 10.67 12.01
N VAL A 132 0.11 10.22 11.32
CA VAL A 132 -0.01 9.49 10.06
C VAL A 132 -0.51 8.08 10.34
N GLN A 133 -1.49 7.62 9.57
CA GLN A 133 -1.93 6.22 9.63
C GLN A 133 -1.34 5.45 8.45
N THR A 134 -0.69 4.34 8.76
CA THR A 134 -0.14 3.41 7.75
C THR A 134 -0.95 2.14 7.79
N PHE A 135 -1.56 1.78 6.67
CA PHE A 135 -2.27 0.51 6.51
C PHE A 135 -1.39 -0.46 5.74
N ARG A 136 -1.44 -1.74 6.09
CA ARG A 136 -0.69 -2.81 5.41
C ARG A 136 -1.55 -4.04 5.20
N ALA A 137 -1.41 -4.66 4.04
CA ALA A 137 -1.98 -5.96 3.73
C ALA A 137 -0.94 -6.83 3.03
N SER A 138 -1.01 -8.15 3.20
CA SER A 138 -0.11 -9.07 2.48
C SER A 138 -0.84 -10.29 1.93
N ARG A 139 -0.38 -10.79 0.78
CA ARG A 139 -0.81 -12.05 0.18
C ARG A 139 0.43 -12.89 -0.11
N SER A 140 0.35 -14.17 0.23
CA SER A 140 1.35 -15.17 -0.12
C SER A 140 0.87 -15.95 -1.33
N PHE A 141 1.82 -16.32 -2.18
CA PHE A 141 1.66 -17.15 -3.36
C PHE A 141 2.46 -18.44 -3.16
N HIS A 142 1.98 -19.52 -3.74
CA HIS A 142 2.58 -20.84 -3.66
C HIS A 142 3.24 -21.21 -4.99
N GLU A 143 4.02 -22.28 -4.98
CA GLU A 143 4.70 -22.83 -6.18
C GLU A 143 3.75 -22.98 -7.37
N ASP A 144 2.55 -23.52 -7.14
CA ASP A 144 1.53 -23.76 -8.17
C ASP A 144 1.00 -22.46 -8.82
N ASP A 145 1.26 -21.30 -8.24
CA ASP A 145 0.92 -20.00 -8.81
C ASP A 145 1.95 -19.51 -9.84
N PHE A 146 3.03 -20.25 -10.07
CA PHE A 146 4.11 -19.89 -10.99
C PHE A 146 4.33 -20.97 -12.06
N GLU A 147 4.49 -20.52 -13.30
CA GLU A 147 4.90 -21.37 -14.42
C GLU A 147 6.30 -20.99 -14.89
N ARG A 148 7.14 -22.00 -15.11
CA ARG A 148 8.42 -21.86 -15.79
C ARG A 148 8.38 -22.52 -17.16
N THR A 149 8.71 -21.76 -18.20
CA THR A 149 8.83 -22.28 -19.57
C THR A 149 10.27 -22.17 -20.06
N GLU A 150 10.88 -23.29 -20.44
CA GLU A 150 12.19 -23.32 -21.09
C GLU A 150 12.05 -23.20 -22.61
N ARG A 151 12.89 -22.35 -23.22
CA ARG A 151 13.02 -22.25 -24.68
C ARG A 151 14.37 -22.82 -25.10
N ALA A 152 14.37 -24.12 -25.36
CA ALA A 152 15.56 -24.91 -25.72
C ALA A 152 16.36 -24.33 -26.91
N HIS A 153 15.69 -23.66 -27.86
CA HIS A 153 16.35 -23.07 -29.03
C HIS A 153 17.06 -21.74 -28.78
N TYR A 154 16.89 -21.12 -27.61
CA TYR A 154 17.41 -19.77 -27.32
C TYR A 154 18.16 -19.67 -25.98
N TYR A 155 18.40 -20.78 -25.27
CA TYR A 155 18.93 -20.76 -23.90
C TYR A 155 18.24 -19.70 -23.03
N SER A 156 16.92 -19.58 -23.15
CA SER A 156 16.13 -18.62 -22.39
C SER A 156 15.04 -19.34 -21.63
N ALA A 157 14.85 -18.96 -20.38
CA ALA A 157 13.75 -19.41 -19.56
C ALA A 157 12.89 -18.20 -19.17
N VAL A 158 11.61 -18.46 -18.96
CA VAL A 158 10.64 -17.46 -18.50
C VAL A 158 9.93 -18.03 -17.29
N VAL A 159 9.89 -17.26 -16.22
CA VAL A 159 9.04 -17.50 -15.06
C VAL A 159 7.94 -16.45 -15.06
N LYS A 160 6.69 -16.88 -14.87
CA LYS A 160 5.54 -15.97 -14.79
C LYS A 160 4.55 -16.46 -13.73
N PHE A 161 3.91 -15.51 -13.06
CA PHE A 161 2.72 -15.77 -12.25
C PHE A 161 1.54 -16.16 -13.14
N ILE A 162 0.78 -17.17 -12.70
CA ILE A 162 -0.40 -17.72 -13.37
C ILE A 162 -1.61 -17.89 -12.43
N GLY A 163 -1.49 -17.47 -11.17
CA GLY A 163 -2.58 -17.51 -10.20
C GLY A 163 -3.66 -16.45 -10.45
N ASP A 164 -4.53 -16.24 -9.46
CA ASP A 164 -5.59 -15.22 -9.53
C ASP A 164 -4.99 -13.83 -9.79
N ASP A 165 -5.39 -13.22 -10.90
CA ASP A 165 -4.99 -11.86 -11.27
C ASP A 165 -5.76 -10.79 -10.49
N ASP A 166 -6.96 -11.13 -9.99
CA ASP A 166 -7.84 -10.27 -9.20
C ASP A 166 -8.13 -10.85 -7.80
N PHE A 167 -7.87 -10.07 -6.74
CA PHE A 167 -8.14 -10.51 -5.37
C PHE A 167 -8.28 -9.40 -4.33
N ILE A 168 -8.96 -9.76 -3.23
CA ILE A 168 -9.12 -8.87 -2.08
C ILE A 168 -8.03 -9.13 -1.03
N MET A 169 -7.48 -8.04 -0.52
CA MET A 169 -6.60 -8.02 0.65
C MET A 169 -7.26 -7.25 1.79
N GLU A 170 -7.05 -7.71 3.02
CA GLU A 170 -7.48 -7.00 4.22
C GLU A 170 -6.29 -6.25 4.81
N ALA A 171 -6.41 -4.93 4.88
CA ALA A 171 -5.38 -4.04 5.38
C ALA A 171 -5.70 -3.57 6.79
N THR A 172 -4.70 -3.60 7.66
CA THR A 172 -4.79 -3.14 9.05
C THR A 172 -3.70 -2.12 9.36
N VAL A 173 -3.92 -1.32 10.40
CA VAL A 173 -2.94 -0.36 10.93
C VAL A 173 -1.82 -1.06 11.71
#